data_AF-A0A9W7XZQ3-F1
#
_entry.id   AF-A0A9W7XZQ3-F1
#
_cell.length_a   1.000
_cell.length_b   1.000
_cell.length_c   1.000
_cell.angle_alpha   90.00
_cell.angle_beta   90.00
_cell.angle_gamma   90.00
#
_symmetry.space_group_name_H-M   'P 1'
#
loop_
_entity.id
_entity.type
_entity.pdbx_description
1 polymer ?
#
loop_
_entity_poly.entity_id
_entity_poly.type
_entity_poly.pdbx_seq_one_letter_code
_entity_poly.pdbx_strand_id
1 'polypeptide(L)'
;MKLPLALVAAAFGVLAAALSPAEMAAVEQFLSSTEQVGRDNGPTNEEIAHDLAVGLGLHNSARLLYKYSPDAATAYATMYDSLLFIYTSGFTTQPQKKAMSQVIKYFESTLVK
;
A
#
# COMPACT_ATOMS: atom_id res chain seq x y z
N MET A 1 -5.17 38.79 -38.72
CA MET A 1 -4.36 38.45 -37.53
C MET A 1 -5.07 37.30 -36.82
N LYS A 2 -4.47 36.11 -36.80
CA LYS A 2 -5.06 34.90 -36.18
C LYS A 2 -4.26 34.63 -34.90
N LEU A 3 -4.88 34.83 -33.74
CA LEU A 3 -4.30 34.47 -32.45
C LEU A 3 -4.23 32.93 -32.37
N PRO A 4 -3.10 32.33 -31.95
CA PRO A 4 -3.04 30.89 -31.75
C PRO A 4 -3.91 30.51 -30.56
N LEU A 5 -4.93 29.71 -30.85
CA LEU A 5 -5.78 29.03 -29.89
C LEU A 5 -4.98 27.88 -29.24
N ALA A 6 -4.03 28.23 -28.38
CA ALA A 6 -3.27 27.27 -27.59
C ALA A 6 -3.05 27.83 -26.17
N LEU A 7 -4.15 28.20 -25.50
CA LEU A 7 -4.13 28.58 -24.09
C LEU A 7 -5.33 27.99 -23.35
N VAL A 8 -5.51 26.67 -23.46
CA VAL A 8 -6.25 25.89 -22.45
C VAL A 8 -5.55 24.53 -22.28
N ALA A 9 -4.32 24.54 -21.82
CA ALA A 9 -3.72 23.40 -21.12
C ALA A 9 -3.50 23.80 -19.66
N ALA A 10 -4.55 24.36 -19.05
CA ALA A 10 -4.57 24.61 -17.63
C ALA A 10 -5.22 23.41 -16.93
N ALA A 11 -4.44 22.81 -16.03
CA ALA A 11 -4.92 22.42 -14.72
C ALA A 11 -5.87 21.22 -14.64
N PHE A 12 -5.42 20.04 -15.08
CA PHE A 12 -5.71 18.80 -14.37
C PHE A 12 -4.43 17.96 -14.33
N GLY A 13 -3.42 18.47 -13.62
CA GLY A 13 -2.42 17.59 -13.07
C GLY A 13 -3.15 16.71 -12.06
N VAL A 14 -3.62 15.55 -12.51
CA VAL A 14 -3.92 14.43 -11.61
C VAL A 14 -2.63 14.27 -10.82
N LEU A 15 -2.65 14.70 -9.56
CA LEU A 15 -1.57 14.47 -8.62
C LEU A 15 -1.56 12.97 -8.39
N ALA A 16 -0.98 12.26 -9.35
CA ALA A 16 -0.88 10.83 -9.34
C ALA A 16 -0.14 10.47 -8.05
N ALA A 17 -0.83 9.75 -7.16
CA ALA A 17 -0.25 9.33 -5.90
C ALA A 17 0.93 8.41 -6.25
N ALA A 18 2.13 8.95 -6.11
CA ALA A 18 3.36 8.20 -6.22
C ALA A 18 3.81 7.89 -4.80
N LEU A 19 4.14 6.62 -4.53
CA LEU A 19 4.82 6.29 -3.29
C LEU A 19 6.13 7.06 -3.26
N SER A 20 6.40 7.71 -2.13
CA SER A 20 7.71 8.23 -1.80
C SER A 20 8.75 7.08 -1.78
N PRO A 21 10.05 7.38 -1.87
CA PRO A 21 11.09 6.36 -1.76
C PRO A 21 11.01 5.55 -0.45
N ALA A 22 10.61 6.19 0.65
CA ALA A 22 10.46 5.52 1.95
C ALA A 22 9.28 4.53 1.95
N GLU A 23 8.13 4.94 1.40
CA GLU A 23 6.96 4.07 1.27
C GLU A 23 7.24 2.91 0.31
N MET A 24 7.97 3.15 -0.79
CA MET A 24 8.39 2.08 -1.69
C MET A 24 9.34 1.09 -1.02
N ALA A 25 10.30 1.57 -0.22
CA ALA A 25 11.19 0.70 0.55
C ALA A 25 10.41 -0.16 1.57
N ALA A 26 9.37 0.40 2.20
CA ALA A 26 8.48 -0.37 3.08
C ALA A 26 7.71 -1.45 2.32
N VAL A 27 7.23 -1.16 1.10
CA VAL A 27 6.58 -2.13 0.22
C VAL A 27 7.54 -3.26 -0.18
N GLU A 28 8.78 -2.94 -0.55
CA GLU A 28 9.80 -3.94 -0.91
C GLU A 28 10.19 -4.81 0.29
N GLN A 29 10.39 -4.19 1.45
CA GLN A 29 10.67 -4.90 2.69
C GLN A 29 9.52 -5.84 3.07
N PHE A 30 8.28 -5.38 2.94
CA PHE A 30 7.10 -6.22 3.15
C PHE A 30 7.14 -7.46 2.26
N LEU A 31 7.32 -7.28 0.94
CA LEU A 31 7.35 -8.40 -0.01
C LEU A 31 8.46 -9.40 0.33
N SER A 32 9.64 -8.92 0.72
CA SER A 32 10.74 -9.78 1.21
C SER A 32 10.36 -10.56 2.47
N SER A 33 9.73 -9.89 3.44
CA SER A 33 9.28 -10.52 4.69
C SER A 33 8.18 -11.58 4.46
N THR A 34 7.32 -11.42 3.44
CA THR A 34 6.28 -12.42 3.13
C THR A 34 6.86 -13.80 2.79
N GLU A 35 8.07 -13.87 2.22
CA GLU A 35 8.74 -15.14 1.89
C GLU A 35 9.21 -15.91 3.14
N GLN A 36 9.29 -15.22 4.28
CA GLN A 36 9.73 -15.76 5.56
C GLN A 36 8.57 -16.12 6.49
N VAL A 37 7.34 -15.69 6.18
CA VAL A 37 6.14 -16.06 6.94
C VAL A 37 5.99 -17.58 6.95
N GLY A 38 5.78 -18.15 8.14
CA GLY A 38 5.61 -19.59 8.33
C GLY A 38 6.92 -20.39 8.36
N ARG A 39 8.09 -19.74 8.28
CA ARG A 39 9.39 -20.35 8.58
C ARG A 39 9.69 -20.27 10.07
N ASP A 40 10.61 -21.12 10.55
CA ASP A 40 11.10 -21.07 11.93
C ASP A 40 11.72 -19.69 12.24
N ASN A 41 11.18 -19.01 13.26
CA ASN A 41 11.49 -17.62 13.63
C ASN A 41 11.16 -16.55 12.56
N GLY A 42 10.31 -16.88 11.58
CA GLY A 42 9.78 -15.91 10.63
C GLY A 42 8.72 -14.99 11.27
N PRO A 43 8.47 -13.81 10.67
CA PRO A 43 7.45 -12.89 11.16
C PRO A 43 6.03 -13.42 10.92
N THR A 44 5.07 -12.97 11.71
CA THR A 44 3.64 -13.27 11.47
C THR A 44 3.02 -12.32 10.44
N ASN A 45 1.84 -12.69 9.93
CA ASN A 45 1.06 -11.86 9.01
C ASN A 45 0.70 -10.50 9.61
N GLU A 46 0.41 -10.48 10.91
CA GLU A 46 0.10 -9.26 11.65
C GLU A 46 1.32 -8.37 11.82
N GLU A 47 2.49 -8.94 12.10
CA GLU A 47 3.74 -8.20 12.24
C GLU A 47 4.14 -7.51 10.93
N ILE A 48 4.13 -8.24 9.80
CA ILE A 48 4.49 -7.64 8.52
C ILE A 48 3.44 -6.61 8.05
N ALA A 49 2.15 -6.83 8.35
CA ALA A 49 1.10 -5.87 8.02
C ALA A 49 1.19 -4.62 8.88
N HIS A 50 1.52 -4.77 10.17
CA HIS A 50 1.80 -3.66 11.06
C HIS A 50 2.96 -2.82 10.51
N ASP A 51 4.09 -3.44 10.15
CA ASP A 51 5.28 -2.73 9.67
C ASP A 51 5.03 -2.01 8.35
N LEU A 52 4.29 -2.64 7.44
CA LEU A 52 3.85 -1.98 6.21
C LEU A 52 2.91 -0.80 6.51
N ALA A 53 1.95 -0.95 7.43
CA ALA A 53 1.06 0.14 7.82
C ALA A 53 1.82 1.32 8.41
N VAL A 54 2.84 1.08 9.24
CA VAL A 54 3.74 2.13 9.74
C VAL A 54 4.48 2.79 8.58
N GLY A 55 5.06 2.01 7.67
CA GLY A 55 5.82 2.51 6.53
C GLY A 55 4.99 3.33 5.53
N LEU A 56 3.68 3.07 5.46
CA LEU A 56 2.72 3.81 4.63
C LEU A 56 2.01 4.95 5.39
N GLY A 57 2.39 5.24 6.64
CA GLY A 57 1.74 6.29 7.44
C GLY A 57 0.32 5.97 7.91
N LEU A 58 -0.10 4.70 7.84
CA LEU A 58 -1.41 4.21 8.30
C LEU A 58 -1.40 3.92 9.80
N HIS A 59 -1.05 4.91 10.62
CA HIS A 59 -0.79 4.74 12.06
C HIS A 59 -1.96 4.16 12.85
N ASN A 60 -3.21 4.48 12.46
CA ASN A 60 -4.39 3.93 13.13
C ASN A 60 -4.52 2.41 12.89
N SER A 61 -4.36 1.97 11.64
CA SER A 61 -4.37 0.54 11.31
C SER A 61 -3.20 -0.18 11.98
N ALA A 62 -1.99 0.40 11.93
CA ALA A 62 -0.83 -0.17 12.61
C ALA A 62 -1.09 -0.40 14.11
N ARG A 63 -1.58 0.61 14.83
CA ARG A 63 -1.91 0.48 16.25
C ARG A 63 -2.93 -0.62 16.55
N LEU A 64 -3.87 -0.86 15.65
CA LEU A 64 -4.93 -1.85 15.85
C LEU A 64 -4.50 -3.27 15.42
N LEU A 65 -3.35 -3.45 14.77
CA LEU A 65 -2.83 -4.74 14.32
C LEU A 65 -2.03 -5.52 15.39
N TYR A 66 -1.93 -5.01 16.64
CA TYR A 66 -1.28 -5.75 17.71
C TYR A 66 -2.02 -7.05 18.08
N LYS A 67 -1.26 -8.09 18.46
CA LYS A 67 -1.64 -9.50 18.72
C LYS A 67 -2.83 -9.75 19.67
N TYR A 68 -3.38 -8.74 20.32
CA TYR A 68 -4.53 -8.85 21.24
C TYR A 68 -5.62 -7.79 21.00
N SER A 69 -5.56 -7.09 19.87
CA SER A 69 -6.57 -6.10 19.51
C SER A 69 -7.84 -6.81 19.05
N PRO A 70 -9.02 -6.54 19.67
CA PRO A 70 -10.29 -7.05 19.16
C PRO A 70 -10.62 -6.49 17.76
N ASP A 71 -9.94 -5.41 17.35
CA ASP A 71 -10.14 -4.71 16.08
C ASP A 71 -9.10 -5.08 15.01
N ALA A 72 -8.26 -6.10 15.23
CA ALA A 72 -7.20 -6.47 14.29
C ALA A 72 -7.75 -6.83 12.90
N ALA A 73 -8.88 -7.55 12.82
CA ALA A 73 -9.54 -7.87 11.56
C ALA A 73 -10.03 -6.61 10.83
N THR A 74 -10.65 -5.68 11.55
CA THR A 74 -11.10 -4.38 11.03
C THR A 74 -9.92 -3.55 10.54
N ALA A 75 -8.80 -3.58 11.26
CA ALA A 75 -7.58 -2.89 10.88
C ALA A 75 -6.97 -3.46 9.59
N TYR A 76 -6.97 -4.79 9.45
CA TYR A 76 -6.53 -5.49 8.24
C TYR A 76 -7.40 -5.12 7.03
N ALA A 77 -8.73 -5.10 7.20
CA ALA A 77 -9.67 -4.70 6.15
C ALA A 77 -9.49 -3.22 5.76
N THR A 78 -9.40 -2.32 6.75
CA THR A 78 -9.17 -0.88 6.51
C THR A 78 -7.84 -0.63 5.79
N MET A 79 -6.81 -1.39 6.14
CA MET A 79 -5.51 -1.34 5.47
C MET A 79 -5.62 -1.83 4.03
N TYR A 80 -6.32 -2.94 3.78
CA TYR A 80 -6.56 -3.45 2.43
C TYR A 80 -7.30 -2.43 1.55
N ASP A 81 -8.37 -1.80 2.06
CA ASP A 81 -9.09 -0.76 1.34
C ASP A 81 -8.20 0.44 1.01
N SER A 82 -7.33 0.83 1.95
CA SER A 82 -6.36 1.91 1.75
C SER A 82 -5.33 1.55 0.66
N LEU A 83 -4.82 0.31 0.67
CA LEU A 83 -3.91 -0.19 -0.35
C LEU A 83 -4.58 -0.25 -1.74
N LEU A 84 -5.85 -0.66 -1.80
CA LEU A 84 -6.63 -0.69 -3.03
C LEU A 84 -6.88 0.71 -3.57
N PHE A 85 -7.20 1.67 -2.72
CA PHE A 85 -7.32 3.08 -3.09
C PHE A 85 -6.00 3.60 -3.67
N ILE A 86 -4.89 3.37 -2.97
CA ILE A 86 -3.55 3.76 -3.42
C ILE A 86 -3.24 3.13 -4.80
N TYR A 87 -3.54 1.85 -5.00
CA TYR A 87 -3.31 1.17 -6.28
C TYR A 87 -4.18 1.70 -7.43
N THR A 88 -5.44 2.00 -7.15
CA THR A 88 -6.40 2.52 -8.15
C THR A 88 -6.20 4.00 -8.46
N SER A 89 -5.56 4.75 -7.55
CA SER A 89 -5.27 6.19 -7.70
C SER A 89 -4.26 6.54 -8.81
N GLY A 90 -3.80 5.54 -9.56
CA GLY A 90 -3.04 5.72 -10.79
C GLY A 90 -1.57 6.03 -10.51
N PHE A 91 -0.80 5.02 -10.08
CA PHE A 91 0.65 5.14 -9.99
C PHE A 91 1.26 5.65 -11.31
N THR A 92 2.15 6.63 -11.20
CA THR A 92 2.89 7.20 -12.34
C THR A 92 3.92 6.25 -12.93
N THR A 93 4.36 5.24 -12.17
CA THR A 93 5.44 4.33 -12.59
C THR A 93 5.01 2.86 -12.56
N GLN A 94 5.43 2.10 -13.58
CA GLN A 94 5.17 0.66 -13.68
C GLN A 94 5.75 -0.15 -12.50
N PRO A 95 6.94 0.15 -11.94
CA PRO A 95 7.48 -0.58 -10.79
C PRO A 95 6.60 -0.47 -9.55
N GLN A 96 6.12 0.73 -9.20
CA GLN A 96 5.23 0.94 -8.03
C GLN A 96 3.92 0.18 -8.22
N LYS A 97 3.32 0.25 -9.41
CA LYS A 97 2.10 -0.48 -9.73
C LYS A 97 2.27 -1.99 -9.59
N LYS A 98 3.41 -2.53 -10.04
CA LYS A 98 3.72 -3.97 -9.92
C LYS A 98 3.87 -4.39 -8.47
N ALA A 99 4.67 -3.66 -7.69
CA ALA A 99 4.91 -3.99 -6.29
C ALA A 99 3.62 -3.92 -5.47
N MET A 100 2.83 -2.86 -5.65
CA MET A 100 1.55 -2.72 -4.96
C MET A 100 0.52 -3.75 -5.39
N SER A 101 0.52 -4.19 -6.66
CA SER A 101 -0.30 -5.33 -7.09
C SER A 101 0.07 -6.62 -6.35
N GLN A 102 1.35 -6.83 -6.03
CA GLN A 102 1.77 -7.99 -5.25
C GLN A 102 1.34 -7.89 -3.79
N VAL A 103 1.45 -6.70 -3.18
CA VAL A 103 0.93 -6.44 -1.83
C VAL A 103 -0.57 -6.72 -1.76
N ILE A 104 -1.37 -6.18 -2.68
CA ILE A 104 -2.82 -6.39 -2.72
C ILE A 104 -3.16 -7.88 -2.82
N LYS A 105 -2.51 -8.60 -3.73
CA LYS A 105 -2.72 -10.06 -3.89
C LYS A 105 -2.39 -10.83 -2.62
N TYR A 106 -1.36 -10.41 -1.90
CA TYR A 106 -1.00 -11.03 -0.63
C TYR A 106 -2.12 -10.86 0.41
N PHE A 107 -2.64 -9.63 0.58
CA PHE A 107 -3.75 -9.36 1.49
C PHE A 107 -5.02 -10.12 1.08
N GLU A 108 -5.37 -10.16 -0.21
CA GLU A 108 -6.50 -10.96 -0.72
C GLU A 108 -6.38 -12.44 -0.38
N SER A 109 -5.18 -13.02 -0.52
CA SER A 109 -4.95 -14.43 -0.22
C SER A 109 -4.97 -14.77 1.27
N THR A 110 -4.77 -13.76 2.12
CA THR A 110 -4.71 -13.89 3.58
C THR A 110 -6.06 -13.58 4.25
N LEU A 111 -6.85 -12.64 3.71
CA LEU A 111 -8.17 -12.24 4.22
C LEU A 111 -9.30 -13.26 3.95
N VAL A 112 -9.10 -14.19 3.00
CA VAL A 112 -10.12 -15.18 2.58
C VAL A 112 -9.99 -16.51 3.34
N LYS A 113 -9.05 -16.64 4.29
CA LYS A 113 -8.84 -17.84 5.11
C LYS A 113 -9.31 -17.64 6.54
#